data_AF-A0A453JIR7-F1
#
_entry.id   AF-A0A453JIR7-F1
#
_cell.length_a   1.000
_cell.length_b   1.000
_cell.length_c   1.000
_cell.angle_alpha   90.00
_cell.angle_beta   90.00
_cell.angle_gamma   90.00
#
_symmetry.space_group_name_H-M   'P 1'
#
loop_
_entity.id
_entity.type
_entity.pdbx_description
1 polymer ?
#
loop_
_entity_poly.entity_id
_entity_poly.type
_entity_poly.pdbx_seq_one_letter_code
_entity_poly.pdbx_strand_id
1 'polypeptide(L)'
;IQVQLFDQPNSTQWKLTKNGIFTMKSFYMDLINFGPLSRSLHIWKVKVRLRIKIFMWFVHKQVILTKDNLIKRRWVGSSWCCFCDHDETIQHLFFECPLAKILWRTIHIAFNINPPVDIASLFRTWLAG
;
A
#
# COMPACT_ATOMS: atom_id res chain seq x y z
N ILE A 1 7.65 -40.04 6.14
CA ILE A 1 6.30 -40.01 5.54
C ILE A 1 6.49 -39.96 4.03
N GLN A 2 6.33 -41.11 3.38
CA GLN A 2 6.51 -41.25 1.93
C GLN A 2 5.20 -40.82 1.26
N VAL A 3 5.21 -39.69 0.57
CA VAL A 3 4.02 -39.22 -0.17
C VAL A 3 3.96 -40.02 -1.47
N GLN A 4 3.07 -41.01 -1.53
CA GLN A 4 2.76 -41.75 -2.75
C GLN A 4 1.93 -40.85 -3.66
N LEU A 5 2.51 -40.43 -4.78
CA LEU A 5 1.81 -39.71 -5.84
C LEU A 5 1.15 -40.76 -6.76
N PHE A 6 -0.18 -40.77 -6.80
CA PHE A 6 -0.95 -41.59 -7.73
C PHE A 6 -1.04 -40.88 -9.09
N ASP A 7 -0.94 -41.63 -10.20
CA ASP A 7 -1.22 -41.20 -11.58
C ASP A 7 -2.73 -40.96 -11.82
N GLN A 8 -3.34 -40.13 -10.98
CA GLN A 8 -4.69 -39.63 -11.19
C GLN A 8 -4.57 -38.30 -11.95
N PRO A 9 -5.36 -38.06 -13.00
CA PRO A 9 -5.35 -36.76 -13.67
C PRO A 9 -5.70 -35.67 -12.65
N ASN A 10 -4.81 -34.70 -12.49
CA ASN A 10 -5.00 -33.58 -11.58
C ASN A 10 -6.32 -32.87 -11.89
N SER A 11 -7.32 -33.02 -11.01
CA SER A 11 -8.60 -32.31 -11.15
C SER A 11 -8.55 -31.01 -10.35
N THR A 12 -8.75 -29.88 -11.03
CA THR A 12 -8.90 -28.59 -10.37
C THR A 12 -10.32 -28.49 -9.81
N GLN A 13 -10.47 -28.69 -8.49
CA GLN A 13 -11.77 -28.58 -7.82
C GLN A 13 -11.96 -27.21 -7.18
N TRP A 14 -13.14 -26.63 -7.38
CA TRP A 14 -13.50 -25.35 -6.79
C TRP A 14 -13.83 -25.49 -5.30
N LYS A 15 -12.92 -25.04 -4.44
CA LYS A 15 -13.00 -25.22 -2.97
C LYS A 15 -14.17 -24.48 -2.30
N LEU A 16 -14.78 -23.52 -2.98
CA LEU A 16 -15.84 -22.67 -2.41
C LEU A 16 -17.25 -23.28 -2.57
N THR A 17 -17.36 -24.43 -3.25
CA THR A 17 -18.62 -25.16 -3.40
C THR A 17 -18.41 -26.62 -3.03
N LYS A 18 -19.38 -27.20 -2.31
CA LYS A 18 -19.34 -28.63 -1.93
C LYS A 18 -19.28 -29.58 -3.14
N ASN A 19 -19.79 -29.12 -4.28
CA ASN A 19 -19.84 -29.92 -5.51
C ASN A 19 -18.58 -29.74 -6.38
N GLY A 20 -17.61 -28.93 -5.95
CA GLY A 20 -16.36 -28.69 -6.69
C GLY A 20 -16.51 -27.91 -8.01
N ILE A 21 -17.71 -27.44 -8.35
CA ILE A 21 -18.01 -26.73 -9.61
C ILE A 21 -17.81 -25.23 -9.43
N PHE A 22 -16.96 -24.65 -10.29
CA PHE A 22 -16.83 -23.20 -10.37
C PHE A 22 -18.15 -22.56 -10.80
N THR A 23 -18.60 -21.58 -10.02
CA THR A 23 -19.67 -20.67 -10.45
C THR A 23 -19.27 -19.24 -10.19
N MET A 24 -19.60 -18.35 -11.12
CA MET A 24 -19.39 -16.91 -10.98
C MET A 24 -20.02 -16.41 -9.67
N LYS A 25 -21.20 -16.93 -9.30
CA LYS A 25 -21.86 -16.63 -8.01
C LYS A 25 -21.00 -16.97 -6.80
N SER A 26 -20.47 -18.20 -6.71
CA SER A 26 -19.62 -18.61 -5.59
C SER A 26 -18.32 -17.81 -5.50
N PHE A 27 -17.75 -17.43 -6.65
CA PHE A 27 -16.58 -16.56 -6.72
C PHE A 27 -16.86 -15.14 -6.21
N TYR A 28 -17.91 -14.49 -6.68
CA TYR A 28 -18.27 -13.14 -6.23
C TYR A 28 -18.67 -13.11 -4.77
N MET A 29 -19.42 -14.11 -4.29
CA MET A 29 -19.79 -14.21 -2.88
C MET A 29 -18.56 -14.34 -1.99
N ASP A 30 -17.58 -15.16 -2.38
CA ASP A 30 -16.33 -15.27 -1.65
C ASP A 30 -15.52 -13.97 -1.71
N LEU A 31 -15.41 -13.34 -2.89
CA LEU A 31 -14.71 -12.07 -3.08
C LEU A 31 -15.28 -10.93 -2.22
N ILE A 32 -16.62 -10.86 -2.08
CA ILE A 32 -17.31 -9.88 -1.25
C ILE A 32 -17.16 -10.20 0.24
N ASN A 33 -17.14 -11.49 0.59
CA ASN A 33 -17.04 -11.95 1.99
C ASN A 33 -15.59 -12.09 2.50
N PHE A 34 -14.57 -11.99 1.65
CA PHE A 34 -13.15 -12.17 1.99
C PHE A 34 -12.53 -11.07 2.89
N GLY A 35 -13.37 -10.31 3.59
CA GLY A 35 -12.98 -9.32 4.58
C GLY A 35 -13.28 -7.88 4.15
N PRO A 36 -13.07 -6.91 5.06
CA PRO A 36 -13.51 -5.54 4.87
C PRO A 36 -12.93 -4.97 3.57
N LEU A 37 -13.81 -4.42 2.72
CA LEU A 37 -13.46 -3.62 1.55
C LEU A 37 -12.44 -2.57 1.96
N SER A 38 -11.17 -2.86 1.63
CA SER A 38 -9.97 -2.01 1.64
C SER A 38 -9.85 -0.98 2.77
N ARG A 39 -8.79 -1.11 3.58
CA ARG A 39 -8.26 -0.07 4.51
C ARG A 39 -8.18 1.36 3.93
N SER A 40 -8.28 1.53 2.62
CA SER A 40 -8.15 2.79 1.90
C SER A 40 -9.46 3.54 1.58
N LEU A 41 -10.64 3.13 2.08
CA LEU A 41 -11.92 3.84 1.79
C LEU A 41 -11.86 5.35 2.09
N HIS A 42 -11.15 5.74 3.15
CA HIS A 42 -10.98 7.13 3.56
C HIS A 42 -10.32 7.98 2.44
N ILE A 43 -9.35 7.42 1.70
CA ILE A 43 -8.65 8.11 0.60
C ILE A 43 -9.63 8.53 -0.51
N TRP A 44 -10.62 7.69 -0.77
CA TRP A 44 -11.59 7.92 -1.83
C TRP A 44 -12.65 8.98 -1.47
N LYS A 45 -12.90 9.19 -0.18
CA LYS A 45 -13.83 10.22 0.34
C LYS A 45 -13.28 11.64 0.26
N VAL A 46 -11.96 11.81 0.25
CA VAL A 46 -11.29 13.12 0.24
C VAL A 46 -11.65 13.91 -1.02
N LYS A 47 -11.96 15.20 -0.90
CA LYS A 47 -12.31 16.08 -2.03
C LYS A 47 -11.06 16.62 -2.76
N VAL A 48 -10.32 15.73 -3.41
CA VAL A 48 -9.15 16.07 -4.23
C VAL A 48 -9.22 15.44 -5.62
N ARG A 49 -8.39 15.92 -6.56
CA ARG A 49 -8.28 15.35 -7.91
C ARG A 49 -7.91 13.86 -7.85
N LEU A 50 -8.43 13.07 -8.79
CA LEU A 50 -8.23 11.62 -8.85
C LEU A 50 -6.74 11.22 -8.83
N ARG A 51 -5.88 11.96 -9.53
CA ARG A 51 -4.43 11.71 -9.55
C ARG A 51 -3.81 11.73 -8.14
N ILE A 52 -4.28 12.63 -7.27
CA ILE A 52 -3.82 12.72 -5.87
C ILE A 52 -4.34 11.53 -5.06
N LYS A 53 -5.60 11.12 -5.27
CA LYS A 53 -6.16 9.92 -4.61
C LYS A 53 -5.39 8.66 -4.97
N ILE A 54 -5.05 8.47 -6.25
CA ILE A 54 -4.25 7.34 -6.71
C ILE A 54 -2.87 7.35 -6.07
N PHE A 55 -2.22 8.52 -6.03
CA PHE A 55 -0.92 8.67 -5.37
C PHE A 55 -0.99 8.33 -3.87
N MET A 56 -1.96 8.89 -3.14
CA MET A 56 -2.20 8.58 -1.73
C MET A 56 -2.46 7.08 -1.53
N TRP A 57 -3.21 6.44 -2.43
CA TRP A 57 -3.45 5.00 -2.38
C TRP A 57 -2.15 4.19 -2.56
N PHE A 58 -1.27 4.59 -3.47
CA PHE A 58 0.06 3.96 -3.62
C PHE A 58 0.95 4.16 -2.40
N VAL A 59 0.94 5.35 -1.79
CA VAL A 59 1.66 5.62 -0.54
C VAL A 59 1.14 4.72 0.58
N HIS A 60 -0.18 4.65 0.75
CA HIS A 60 -0.83 3.79 1.75
C HIS A 60 -0.52 2.30 1.52
N LYS A 61 -0.37 1.87 0.26
CA LYS A 61 0.01 0.51 -0.12
C LYS A 61 1.52 0.25 -0.05
N GLN A 62 2.35 1.26 0.24
CA GLN A 62 3.80 1.19 0.25
C GLN A 62 4.44 0.80 -1.11
N VAL A 63 3.82 1.19 -2.23
CA VAL A 63 4.23 0.75 -3.58
C VAL A 63 4.71 1.88 -4.51
N ILE A 64 4.94 3.08 -3.98
CA ILE A 64 5.47 4.20 -4.76
C ILE A 64 6.91 3.92 -5.23
N LEU A 65 7.36 4.68 -6.23
CA LEU A 65 8.66 4.51 -6.89
C LEU A 65 9.83 5.09 -6.08
N THR A 66 9.89 4.79 -4.79
CA THR A 66 11.09 5.04 -3.96
C THR A 66 12.20 4.09 -4.38
N LYS A 67 13.46 4.50 -4.19
CA LYS A 67 14.62 3.68 -4.62
C LYS A 67 14.64 2.29 -3.96
N ASP A 68 14.22 2.16 -2.71
CA ASP A 68 14.06 0.85 -2.06
C ASP A 68 13.07 -0.07 -2.82
N ASN A 69 11.97 0.48 -3.33
CA ASN A 69 10.97 -0.24 -4.11
C ASN A 69 11.43 -0.53 -5.54
N LEU A 70 12.24 0.36 -6.13
CA LEU A 70 12.86 0.12 -7.43
C LEU A 70 13.89 -1.02 -7.35
N ILE A 71 14.73 -1.05 -6.32
CA ILE A 71 15.70 -2.12 -6.08
C ILE A 71 15.00 -3.47 -5.91
N LYS A 72 13.89 -3.54 -5.16
CA LYS A 72 13.05 -4.75 -5.05
C LYS A 72 12.54 -5.24 -6.41
N ARG A 73 12.41 -4.36 -7.40
CA ARG A 73 12.00 -4.66 -8.78
C ARG A 73 13.19 -4.89 -9.72
N ARG A 74 14.39 -5.12 -9.19
CA ARG A 74 15.64 -5.35 -9.94
C ARG A 74 16.10 -4.14 -10.77
N TRP A 75 15.73 -2.93 -10.36
CA TRP A 75 16.34 -1.72 -10.91
C TRP A 75 17.78 -1.58 -10.43
N VAL A 76 18.66 -1.09 -11.31
CA VAL A 76 20.09 -0.91 -11.04
C VAL A 76 20.37 0.57 -10.80
N GLY A 77 20.80 0.92 -9.58
CA GLY A 77 21.21 2.26 -9.20
C GLY A 77 21.40 2.39 -7.69
N SER A 78 21.68 3.62 -7.21
CA SER A 78 21.90 3.86 -5.78
C SER A 78 20.58 3.78 -5.00
N SER A 79 20.65 3.33 -3.74
CA SER A 79 19.55 3.40 -2.79
C SER A 79 19.41 4.78 -2.13
N TRP A 80 20.43 5.64 -2.27
CA TRP A 80 20.52 6.91 -1.57
C TRP A 80 19.48 7.92 -2.02
N CYS A 81 18.92 8.66 -1.06
CA CYS A 81 18.01 9.77 -1.28
C CYS A 81 18.68 10.87 -2.12
N CYS A 82 17.90 11.50 -3.01
CA CYS A 82 18.41 12.62 -3.82
C CYS A 82 18.67 13.90 -3.01
N PHE A 83 18.19 13.96 -1.76
CA PHE A 83 18.24 15.16 -0.93
C PHE A 83 19.16 15.05 0.30
N CYS A 84 19.69 13.85 0.59
CA CYS A 84 20.63 13.61 1.70
C CYS A 84 21.28 12.22 1.61
N ASP A 85 22.28 11.97 2.46
CA ASP A 85 23.12 10.75 2.44
C ASP A 85 22.50 9.52 3.15
N HIS A 86 21.19 9.34 3.08
CA HIS A 86 20.47 8.20 3.67
C HIS A 86 19.72 7.43 2.60
N ASP A 87 19.38 6.17 2.85
CA ASP A 87 18.57 5.38 1.92
C ASP A 87 17.16 5.94 1.73
N GLU A 88 16.71 5.99 0.49
CA GLU A 88 15.40 6.49 0.11
C GLU A 88 14.34 5.40 0.32
N THR A 89 13.64 5.52 1.44
CA THR A 89 12.41 4.80 1.73
C THR A 89 11.22 5.76 1.74
N ILE A 90 9.99 5.22 1.72
CA ILE A 90 8.78 6.05 1.85
C ILE A 90 8.80 6.84 3.16
N GLN A 91 9.18 6.18 4.26
CA GLN A 91 9.30 6.81 5.57
C GLN A 91 10.33 7.95 5.55
N HIS A 92 11.51 7.69 4.98
CA HIS A 92 12.55 8.68 4.86
C HIS A 92 12.12 9.87 4.02
N LEU A 93 11.64 9.61 2.79
CA LEU A 93 11.28 10.63 1.81
C LEU A 93 10.19 11.59 2.32
N PHE A 94 9.22 11.10 3.09
CA PHE A 94 8.10 11.92 3.57
C PHE A 94 8.26 12.49 4.97
N PHE A 95 9.10 11.93 5.85
CA PHE A 95 9.12 12.35 7.27
C PHE A 95 10.52 12.60 7.83
N GLU A 96 11.52 11.83 7.43
CA GLU A 96 12.84 11.88 8.08
C GLU A 96 13.85 12.74 7.32
N CYS A 97 13.69 12.82 6.00
CA CYS A 97 14.53 13.61 5.10
C CYS A 97 14.57 15.08 5.58
N PRO A 98 15.75 15.73 5.59
CA PRO A 98 15.85 17.14 5.97
C PRO A 98 14.88 18.05 5.21
N LEU A 99 14.69 17.79 3.91
CA LEU A 99 13.72 18.52 3.09
C LEU A 99 12.28 18.34 3.59
N ALA A 100 11.90 17.10 3.89
CA ALA A 100 10.57 16.80 4.42
C ALA A 100 10.33 17.45 5.79
N LYS A 101 11.32 17.40 6.67
CA LYS A 101 11.26 18.06 7.99
C LYS A 101 11.05 19.57 7.88
N ILE A 102 11.73 20.22 6.93
CA ILE A 102 11.54 21.66 6.69
C ILE A 102 10.10 21.93 6.22
N LEU A 103 9.62 21.18 5.23
CA LEU A 103 8.25 21.34 4.73
C LEU A 103 7.21 21.18 5.84
N TRP A 104 7.34 20.15 6.67
CA TRP A 104 6.44 19.91 7.78
C TRP A 104 6.50 20.99 8.86
N ARG A 105 7.70 21.53 9.16
CA ARG A 105 7.85 22.68 10.06
C ARG A 105 7.14 23.91 9.51
N THR A 106 7.25 24.19 8.21
CA THR A 106 6.54 25.30 7.57
C THR A 106 5.03 25.14 7.69
N ILE A 107 4.50 23.94 7.46
CA ILE A 107 3.07 23.64 7.61
C ILE A 107 2.62 23.81 9.06
N HIS A 108 3.41 23.33 10.02
CA HIS A 108 3.13 23.48 11.44
C HIS A 108 3.07 24.96 11.84
N ILE A 109 4.03 25.79 11.40
CA ILE A 109 4.04 27.22 11.70
C ILE A 109 2.85 27.94 11.05
N ALA A 110 2.53 27.61 9.80
CA ALA A 110 1.47 28.30 9.04
C ALA A 110 0.05 27.91 9.47
N PHE A 111 -0.17 26.64 9.83
CA PHE A 111 -1.52 26.09 10.05
C PHE A 111 -1.72 25.51 11.47
N ASN A 112 -0.70 25.53 12.32
CA ASN A 112 -0.71 24.90 13.65
C ASN A 112 -1.04 23.39 13.62
N ILE A 113 -0.64 22.71 12.55
CA ILE A 113 -0.88 21.28 12.37
C ILE A 113 0.38 20.50 12.73
N ASN A 114 0.25 19.55 13.67
CA ASN A 114 1.36 18.71 14.08
C ASN A 114 1.91 17.87 12.92
N PRO A 115 3.24 17.80 12.78
CA PRO A 115 3.86 17.02 11.72
C PRO A 115 3.62 15.52 11.94
N PRO A 116 3.14 14.78 10.94
CA PRO A 116 3.04 13.33 11.00
C PRO A 116 4.42 12.68 11.13
N VAL A 117 4.48 11.56 11.85
CA VAL A 117 5.73 10.81 12.10
C VAL A 117 5.83 9.57 11.23
N ASP A 118 4.73 9.09 10.66
CA ASP A 118 4.67 7.92 9.80
C ASP A 118 3.45 7.97 8.88
N ILE A 119 3.38 7.01 7.96
CA ILE A 119 2.22 6.88 7.07
C ILE A 119 0.93 6.62 7.86
N ALA A 120 0.97 5.86 8.95
CA ALA A 120 -0.25 5.54 9.68
C ALA A 120 -0.85 6.77 10.39
N SER A 121 -0.02 7.68 10.92
CA SER A 121 -0.44 8.96 11.48
C SER A 121 -0.92 9.90 10.38
N LEU A 122 -0.21 10.02 9.26
CA LEU A 122 -0.62 10.84 8.11
C LEU A 122 -2.05 10.48 7.65
N PHE A 123 -2.37 9.19 7.53
CA PHE A 123 -3.71 8.77 7.07
C PHE A 123 -4.77 8.79 8.19
N ARG A 124 -4.39 8.80 9.47
CA ARG A 124 -5.33 8.83 10.60
C ARG A 124 -5.71 10.24 11.05
N THR A 125 -4.76 11.14 11.19
CA THR A 125 -5.00 12.48 11.76
C THR A 125 -5.30 13.53 10.69
N TRP A 126 -4.69 13.41 9.51
CA TRP A 126 -4.76 14.46 8.48
C TRP A 126 -5.91 14.30 7.48
N LEU A 127 -6.33 13.06 7.19
CA LEU A 127 -7.41 12.80 6.22
C LEU A 127 -8.78 12.58 6.87
N ALA A 128 -8.86 12.64 8.21
CA ALA A 128 -10.09 12.55 8.97
C ALA A 128 -10.65 13.92 9.40
N GLY A 129 -9.94 15.01 9.08
CA GLY A 129 -10.39 16.39 9.29
C GLY A 129 -11.29 16.93 8.17
#